data_AF-A0A7W3LKK4-F1
#
_entry.id   AF-A0A7W3LKK4-F1
#
_cell.length_a   1.000
_cell.length_b   1.000
_cell.length_c   1.000
_cell.angle_alpha   90.00
_cell.angle_beta   90.00
_cell.angle_gamma   90.00
#
_symmetry.space_group_name_H-M   'P 1'
#
loop_
_entity.id
_entity.type
_entity.pdbx_description
1 polymer ?
#
loop_
_entity_poly.entity_id
_entity_poly.type
_entity_poly.pdbx_seq_one_letter_code
_entity_poly.pdbx_strand_id
1 'polypeptide(L)'
;MTDLQDQHSSERNATDVTVVGLGPMGTALAEAFLAEGRSLTVWNRTSGRVGGLVAKGARLAATVAEAVAAGPLTVVCLNDYATVRRVLGSAAERTGPARW
;
A
#
# COMPACT_ATOMS: atom_id res chain seq x y z
N MET A 1 -37.24 -11.95 5.55
CA MET A 1 -36.49 -12.91 6.36
C MET A 1 -35.24 -13.26 5.55
N THR A 2 -34.38 -12.24 5.32
CA THR A 2 -32.96 -12.16 5.77
C THR A 2 -32.13 -13.21 5.01
N ASP A 3 -31.22 -12.92 4.08
CA ASP A 3 -30.08 -12.00 4.07
C ASP A 3 -29.54 -11.90 2.63
N LEU A 4 -29.42 -10.70 2.05
CA LEU A 4 -28.68 -10.51 0.77
C LEU A 4 -28.00 -9.12 0.68
N GLN A 5 -27.90 -8.41 1.80
CA GLN A 5 -27.20 -7.13 1.90
C GLN A 5 -26.01 -7.28 2.86
N ASP A 6 -24.98 -8.06 2.49
CA ASP A 6 -23.71 -8.04 3.24
C ASP A 6 -22.48 -8.52 2.46
N GLN A 7 -22.38 -8.15 1.17
CA GLN A 7 -21.19 -8.48 0.36
C GLN A 7 -20.46 -7.30 -0.30
N HIS A 8 -20.91 -6.05 -0.10
CA HIS A 8 -20.22 -4.85 -0.66
C HIS A 8 -19.57 -3.96 0.41
N SER A 9 -19.46 -4.44 1.66
CA SER A 9 -19.00 -3.62 2.79
C SER A 9 -17.47 -3.61 2.97
N SER A 10 -16.73 -4.58 2.40
CA SER A 10 -15.27 -4.68 2.52
C SER A 10 -14.48 -4.08 1.34
N GLU A 11 -15.07 -3.92 0.15
CA GLU A 11 -14.39 -3.32 -1.01
C GLU A 11 -14.29 -1.79 -0.93
N ARG A 12 -15.22 -1.12 -0.22
CA ARG A 12 -15.27 0.35 -0.10
C ARG A 12 -14.09 0.98 0.64
N ASN A 13 -13.16 0.17 1.17
CA ASN A 13 -12.01 0.63 1.94
C ASN A 13 -10.66 0.29 1.28
N ALA A 14 -10.69 -0.36 0.11
CA ALA A 14 -9.51 -0.73 -0.66
C ALA A 14 -9.07 0.41 -1.58
N THR A 15 -7.77 0.67 -1.66
CA THR A 15 -7.20 1.60 -2.64
C THR A 15 -6.82 0.87 -3.93
N ASP A 16 -6.84 1.56 -5.06
CA ASP A 16 -6.49 1.02 -6.38
C ASP A 16 -5.06 0.48 -6.41
N VAL A 17 -4.15 1.20 -5.76
CA VAL A 17 -2.71 0.89 -5.76
C VAL A 17 -2.07 1.21 -4.42
N THR A 18 -1.11 0.38 -4.03
CA THR A 18 -0.20 0.61 -2.91
C THR A 18 1.23 0.82 -3.43
N VAL A 19 1.95 1.82 -2.92
CA VAL A 19 3.40 1.98 -3.15
C VAL A 19 4.17 1.76 -1.85
N VAL A 20 5.08 0.76 -1.85
CA VAL A 20 5.99 0.45 -0.75
C VAL A 20 7.39 0.92 -1.10
N GLY A 21 7.87 1.93 -0.37
CA GLY A 21 9.17 2.57 -0.58
C GLY A 21 9.04 3.93 -1.29
N LEU A 22 9.49 4.98 -0.60
CA LEU A 22 9.35 6.37 -1.05
C LEU A 22 10.72 7.06 -1.21
N GLY A 23 11.61 6.39 -1.93
CA GLY A 23 12.78 7.04 -2.54
C GLY A 23 12.36 7.94 -3.72
N PRO A 24 13.31 8.58 -4.44
CA PRO A 24 12.97 9.47 -5.55
C PRO A 24 12.03 8.83 -6.59
N MET A 25 12.30 7.58 -6.99
CA MET A 25 11.46 6.85 -7.94
C MET A 25 10.10 6.48 -7.35
N GLY A 26 10.07 5.96 -6.12
CA GLY A 26 8.82 5.58 -5.45
C GLY A 26 7.89 6.77 -5.23
N THR A 27 8.44 7.94 -4.89
CA THR A 27 7.68 9.19 -4.80
C THR A 27 7.14 9.61 -6.17
N ALA A 28 7.95 9.56 -7.23
CA ALA A 28 7.48 9.90 -8.58
C ALA A 28 6.34 8.99 -9.06
N LEU A 29 6.43 7.68 -8.77
CA LEU A 29 5.34 6.73 -9.05
C LEU A 29 4.07 7.07 -8.27
N ALA A 30 4.19 7.35 -6.97
CA ALA A 30 3.08 7.74 -6.13
C ALA A 30 2.41 9.03 -6.64
N GLU A 31 3.19 10.04 -7.04
CA GLU A 31 2.67 11.28 -7.61
C GLU A 31 1.97 11.04 -8.95
N ALA A 32 2.50 10.16 -9.81
CA ALA A 32 1.87 9.80 -11.07
C ALA A 32 0.50 9.12 -10.86
N PHE A 33 0.40 8.20 -9.90
CA PHE A 33 -0.89 7.56 -9.57
C PHE A 33 -1.92 8.57 -9.05
N LEU A 34 -1.50 9.50 -8.19
CA LEU A 34 -2.38 10.56 -7.70
C LEU A 34 -2.82 11.52 -8.82
N ALA A 35 -1.92 11.86 -9.75
CA ALA A 35 -2.24 12.72 -10.89
C ALA A 35 -3.31 12.11 -11.80
N GLU A 36 -3.33 10.79 -11.94
CA GLU A 36 -4.36 10.02 -12.67
C GLU A 36 -5.63 9.74 -11.83
N GLY A 37 -5.75 10.35 -10.64
CA GLY A 37 -6.93 10.22 -9.78
C GLY A 37 -7.10 8.84 -9.14
N ARG A 38 -6.04 8.02 -9.09
CA ARG A 38 -6.08 6.71 -8.41
C ARG A 38 -6.12 6.90 -6.90
N SER A 39 -6.93 6.10 -6.22
CA SER A 39 -6.85 5.96 -4.78
C SER A 39 -5.54 5.25 -4.42
N LEU A 40 -4.73 5.87 -3.56
CA LEU A 40 -3.36 5.44 -3.32
C LEU A 40 -3.10 5.21 -1.82
N THR A 41 -2.60 4.04 -1.48
CA THR A 41 -1.94 3.79 -0.18
C THR A 41 -0.43 3.89 -0.35
N VAL A 42 0.26 4.50 0.62
CA VAL A 42 1.72 4.56 0.66
C VAL A 42 2.26 4.05 1.97
N TRP A 43 3.44 3.45 1.92
CA TRP A 43 4.20 3.09 3.09
C TRP A 43 5.70 3.29 2.86
N ASN A 44 6.40 3.80 3.87
CA ASN A 44 7.84 3.87 3.87
C ASN A 44 8.36 3.58 5.28
N ARG A 45 9.48 2.86 5.37
CA ARG A 45 10.11 2.53 6.67
C ARG A 45 10.46 3.79 7.48
N THR A 46 10.84 4.87 6.79
CA THR A 46 11.14 6.16 7.41
C THR A 46 10.00 7.14 7.14
N SER A 47 9.35 7.62 8.20
CA SER A 47 8.16 8.47 8.15
C SER A 47 8.37 9.84 7.49
N GLY A 48 9.61 10.36 7.44
CA GLY A 48 9.88 11.74 6.99
C GLY A 48 9.52 12.06 5.52
N ARG A 49 9.17 11.08 4.68
CA ARG A 49 8.92 11.27 3.24
C ARG A 49 7.46 11.10 2.81
N VAL A 50 6.53 11.05 3.75
CA VAL A 50 5.11 10.74 3.47
C VAL A 50 4.22 11.99 3.42
N GLY A 51 4.62 13.07 4.09
CA GLY A 51 3.74 14.23 4.32
C GLY A 51 3.22 14.89 3.03
N GLY A 52 4.08 15.07 2.03
CA GLY A 52 3.67 15.65 0.75
C GLY A 52 2.66 14.80 -0.03
N LEU A 53 2.79 13.47 0.04
CA LEU A 53 1.85 12.55 -0.63
C LEU A 53 0.52 12.49 0.13
N VAL A 54 0.55 12.49 1.46
CA VAL A 54 -0.66 12.53 2.29
C VAL A 54 -1.43 13.84 2.06
N ALA A 55 -0.73 14.98 1.98
CA ALA A 55 -1.36 16.26 1.65
C ALA A 55 -1.99 16.27 0.24
N LYS A 56 -1.50 15.43 -0.68
CA LYS A 56 -2.06 15.22 -2.03
C LYS A 56 -3.15 14.15 -2.08
N GLY A 57 -3.55 13.57 -0.93
CA GLY A 57 -4.65 12.60 -0.83
C GLY A 57 -4.23 11.14 -0.71
N ALA A 58 -2.94 10.82 -0.60
CA ALA A 58 -2.52 9.45 -0.32
C ALA A 58 -2.87 9.03 1.11
N ARG A 59 -3.28 7.77 1.28
CA ARG A 59 -3.44 7.13 2.59
C ARG A 59 -2.09 6.60 3.07
N LEU A 60 -1.64 7.01 4.25
CA LEU A 60 -0.47 6.42 4.88
C LEU A 60 -0.85 5.16 5.66
N ALA A 61 -0.27 4.02 5.30
CA ALA A 61 -0.37 2.80 6.13
C ALA A 61 0.58 2.90 7.32
N ALA A 62 0.18 2.36 8.49
CA ALA A 62 1.04 2.36 9.67
C ALA A 62 2.10 1.24 9.59
N THR A 63 1.75 0.13 8.95
CA THR A 63 2.63 -1.03 8.76
C THR A 63 2.70 -1.46 7.30
N VAL A 64 3.77 -2.16 6.93
CA VAL A 64 3.87 -2.77 5.60
C VAL A 64 2.79 -3.84 5.38
N ALA A 65 2.39 -4.56 6.42
CA ALA A 65 1.31 -5.54 6.35
C ALA A 65 -0.03 -4.89 5.99
N GLU A 66 -0.36 -3.76 6.63
CA GLU A 66 -1.51 -2.95 6.26
C GLU A 66 -1.42 -2.42 4.83
N ALA A 67 -0.24 -1.97 4.40
CA ALA A 67 -0.03 -1.47 3.05
C ALA A 67 -0.32 -2.55 1.99
N VAL A 68 0.25 -3.75 2.18
CA VAL A 68 0.06 -4.88 1.25
C VAL A 68 -1.38 -5.36 1.22
N ALA A 69 -2.10 -5.28 2.35
CA ALA A 69 -3.51 -5.64 2.44
C ALA A 69 -4.47 -4.54 1.96
N ALA A 70 -3.98 -3.33 1.67
CA ALA A 70 -4.83 -2.18 1.39
C ALA A 70 -5.50 -2.21 0.02
N GLY A 71 -5.04 -3.05 -0.90
CA GLY A 71 -5.57 -3.06 -2.26
C GLY A 71 -5.07 -4.23 -3.10
N PRO A 72 -5.61 -4.39 -4.32
CA PRO A 72 -5.30 -5.52 -5.19
C PRO A 72 -3.91 -5.42 -5.84
N LEU A 73 -3.30 -4.23 -5.90
CA LEU A 73 -2.00 -3.99 -6.53
C LEU A 73 -1.03 -3.35 -5.54
N THR A 74 0.13 -3.99 -5.35
CA THR A 74 1.25 -3.42 -4.60
C THR A 74 2.48 -3.26 -5.50
N VAL A 75 2.99 -2.04 -5.60
CA VAL A 75 4.25 -1.70 -6.27
C VAL A 75 5.34 -1.53 -5.21
N VAL A 76 6.40 -2.34 -5.32
CA VAL A 76 7.53 -2.30 -4.37
C VAL A 76 8.72 -1.61 -5.03
N CYS A 77 9.14 -0.47 -4.47
CA CYS A 77 10.27 0.32 -4.97
C CYS A 77 11.31 0.51 -3.86
N LEU A 78 12.22 -0.46 -3.73
CA LEU A 78 13.25 -0.51 -2.70
C LEU A 78 14.63 -0.74 -3.33
N ASN A 79 15.69 -0.39 -2.61
CA ASN A 79 17.06 -0.36 -3.15
C ASN A 79 17.58 -1.71 -3.65
N ASP A 80 17.23 -2.81 -2.97
CA ASP A 80 17.77 -4.14 -3.26
C ASP A 80 16.84 -5.25 -2.78
N TYR A 81 17.08 -6.47 -3.28
CA TYR A 81 16.29 -7.65 -2.97
C TYR A 81 16.34 -8.07 -1.50
N ALA A 82 17.45 -7.84 -0.79
CA ALA A 82 17.54 -8.18 0.62
C ALA A 82 16.60 -7.31 1.46
N THR A 83 16.51 -6.02 1.10
CA THR A 83 15.58 -5.06 1.68
C THR A 83 14.14 -5.45 1.36
N VAL A 84 13.83 -5.85 0.12
CA VAL A 84 12.50 -6.36 -0.25
C VAL A 84 12.11 -7.56 0.60
N ARG A 85 12.96 -8.59 0.69
CA ARG A 85 12.67 -9.81 1.48
C ARG A 85 12.47 -9.50 2.95
N ARG A 86 13.28 -8.61 3.52
CA ARG A 86 13.13 -8.19 4.93
C ARG A 86 11.81 -7.47 5.18
N VAL A 87 11.44 -6.54 4.28
CA VAL A 87 10.23 -5.72 4.41
C VAL A 87 8.96 -6.55 4.18
N LEU A 88 8.94 -7.41 3.17
CA LEU A 88 7.77 -8.24 2.88
C LEU A 88 7.68 -9.48 3.78
N GLY A 89 8.82 -9.99 4.27
CA GLY A 89 8.85 -11.09 5.24
C GLY A 89 8.08 -10.77 6.52
N SER A 90 8.24 -9.56 7.06
CA SER A 90 7.49 -9.12 8.25
C SER A 90 5.99 -8.91 7.99
N ALA A 91 5.58 -8.75 6.73
CA ALA A 91 4.17 -8.74 6.35
C ALA A 91 3.58 -10.16 6.31
N ALA A 92 4.30 -11.11 5.70
CA ALA A 92 3.86 -12.50 5.53
C ALA A 92 3.64 -13.25 6.86
N GLU A 93 4.41 -12.92 7.89
CA GLU A 93 4.23 -13.46 9.24
C GLU A 93 2.85 -13.14 9.85
N ARG A 94 2.14 -12.13 9.33
CA ARG A 94 0.84 -11.66 9.85
C ARG A 94 -0.37 -12.03 9.00
N THR A 95 -0.18 -12.34 7.71
CA THR A 95 -1.28 -12.63 6.76
C THR A 95 -1.41 -14.11 6.42
N GLY A 96 -0.59 -14.98 7.02
CA GLY A 96 -0.45 -16.37 6.58
C GLY A 96 0.42 -16.45 5.32
N PRO A 97 0.87 -17.65 4.91
CA PRO A 97 1.72 -17.79 3.74
C PRO A 97 1.01 -17.20 2.53
N ALA A 98 1.69 -16.26 1.90
CA ALA A 98 1.17 -15.60 0.73
C ALA A 98 1.00 -16.64 -0.38
N ARG A 99 -0.24 -16.82 -0.84
CA ARG A 99 -0.60 -17.78 -1.89
C ARG A 99 -0.22 -17.16 -3.23
N TRP A 100 1.01 -17.36 -3.65
CA TRP A 100 1.47 -17.14 -5.03
C TRP A 100 2.05 -18.43 -5.56
#